data_AF-A0A7J7ZIM2-F1
#
_entry.id   AF-A0A7J7ZIM2-F1
#
_cell.length_a   1.000
_cell.length_b   1.000
_cell.length_c   1.000
_cell.angle_alpha   90.00
_cell.angle_beta   90.00
_cell.angle_gamma   90.00
#
_symmetry.space_group_name_H-M   'P 1'
#
loop_
_entity.id
_entity.type
_entity.pdbx_description
1 polymer ?
#
loop_
_entity_poly.entity_id
_entity_poly.type
_entity_poly.pdbx_seq_one_letter_code
_entity_poly.pdbx_strand_id
1 'polypeptide(L)'
;MEEKDYPVTQVPPKHVYRVLQCQEEELTQMVSTMSDGWRFEQLVNIGSSYNYSGEDQAEFLCVVSKELHSSPHGLSSESSRKTKLLQARGTRM
;
A
#
# COMPACT_ATOMS: atom_id res chain seq x y z
N MET A 1 32.49 -11.08 26.76
CA MET A 1 32.05 -11.07 25.34
C MET A 1 31.11 -9.89 25.23
N GLU A 2 31.62 -8.74 24.78
CA GLU A 2 30.84 -7.51 24.70
C GLU A 2 29.86 -7.64 23.52
N GLU A 3 28.56 -7.68 23.84
CA GLU A 3 27.51 -7.50 22.85
C GLU A 3 27.53 -6.03 22.42
N LYS A 4 28.21 -5.77 21.29
CA LYS A 4 28.19 -4.47 20.63
C LYS A 4 26.85 -4.32 19.92
N ASP A 5 25.90 -3.74 20.63
CA ASP A 5 24.59 -3.30 20.11
C ASP A 5 24.84 -2.33 18.94
N TYR A 6 24.70 -2.82 17.71
CA TYR A 6 24.75 -1.97 16.52
C TYR A 6 23.41 -1.23 16.44
N PRO A 7 23.40 0.12 16.38
CA PRO A 7 22.16 0.83 16.14
C PRO A 7 21.61 0.35 14.79
N VAL A 8 20.43 -0.25 14.81
CA VAL A 8 19.63 -0.47 13.60
C VAL A 8 19.38 0.92 13.02
N THR A 9 20.23 1.35 12.10
CA THR A 9 19.94 2.49 11.23
C THR A 9 18.67 2.11 10.47
N GLN A 10 17.53 2.62 10.93
CA GLN A 10 16.27 2.47 10.22
C GLN A 10 16.48 3.08 8.83
N VAL A 11 16.59 2.21 7.83
CA VAL A 11 16.60 2.64 6.44
C VAL A 11 15.25 3.31 6.20
N PRO A 12 15.20 4.55 5.65
CA PRO A 12 13.95 5.21 5.32
C PRO A 12 13.06 4.28 4.48
N PRO A 13 11.77 4.15 4.80
CA PRO A 13 10.88 3.28 4.06
C PRO A 13 10.81 3.68 2.58
N LYS A 14 11.00 2.72 1.70
CA LYS A 14 10.87 2.96 0.25
C LYS A 14 9.39 2.99 -0.11
N HIS A 15 8.98 3.92 -0.96
CA HIS A 15 7.60 4.00 -1.42
C HIS A 15 7.50 3.50 -2.86
N VAL A 16 6.47 2.70 -3.16
CA VAL A 16 6.09 2.31 -4.53
C VAL A 16 4.83 3.03 -4.90
N TYR A 17 4.79 3.58 -6.11
CA TYR A 17 3.65 4.30 -6.65
C TYR A 17 3.00 3.53 -7.80
N ARG A 18 1.67 3.61 -7.90
CA ARG A 18 0.89 3.15 -9.04
C ARG A 18 -0.09 4.23 -9.48
N VAL A 19 -0.41 4.21 -10.77
CA VAL A 19 -1.44 5.06 -11.38
C VAL A 19 -2.50 4.15 -11.96
N LEU A 20 -3.75 4.37 -11.58
CA LEU A 20 -4.92 3.62 -12.04
C LEU A 20 -5.83 4.56 -12.82
N GLN A 21 -6.20 4.20 -14.04
CA GLN A 21 -7.14 4.96 -14.85
C GLN A 21 -8.55 4.38 -14.65
N CYS A 22 -9.54 5.24 -14.52
CA CYS A 22 -10.94 4.86 -14.35
C CYS A 22 -11.89 5.93 -14.85
N GLN A 23 -13.13 5.53 -15.15
CA GLN A 23 -14.24 6.44 -15.44
C GLN A 23 -14.86 6.96 -14.13
N GLU A 24 -15.59 8.07 -14.19
CA GLU A 24 -16.24 8.71 -13.05
C GLU A 24 -17.17 7.75 -12.28
N GLU A 25 -17.95 6.96 -13.02
CA GLU A 25 -18.97 6.05 -12.52
C GLU A 25 -18.35 4.88 -11.76
N GLU A 26 -17.15 4.47 -12.15
CA GLU A 26 -16.43 3.34 -11.57
C GLU A 26 -15.47 3.77 -10.45
N LEU A 27 -15.17 5.07 -10.33
CA LEU A 27 -14.14 5.59 -9.43
C LEU A 27 -14.38 5.18 -7.97
N THR A 28 -15.60 5.38 -7.47
CA THR A 28 -15.93 5.05 -6.07
C THR A 28 -15.71 3.57 -5.80
N GLN A 29 -16.11 2.70 -6.73
CA GLN A 29 -15.93 1.26 -6.60
C GLN A 29 -14.45 0.87 -6.68
N MET A 30 -13.69 1.45 -7.62
CA MET A 30 -12.26 1.16 -7.77
C MET A 30 -11.45 1.58 -6.53
N VAL A 31 -11.73 2.74 -5.95
CA VAL A 31 -11.06 3.18 -4.72
C VAL A 31 -11.49 2.32 -3.53
N SER A 32 -12.77 1.94 -3.44
CA SER A 32 -13.29 1.16 -2.31
C SER A 32 -12.82 -0.29 -2.29
N THR A 33 -12.55 -0.87 -3.46
CA THR A 33 -12.07 -2.27 -3.59
C THR A 33 -10.55 -2.38 -3.61
N MET A 34 -9.84 -1.26 -3.48
CA MET A 34 -8.39 -1.24 -3.43
C MET A 34 -7.88 -2.09 -2.27
N SER A 35 -6.85 -2.90 -2.54
CA SER A 35 -6.31 -3.81 -1.52
C SER A 35 -5.76 -3.06 -0.31
N ASP A 36 -5.92 -3.65 0.87
CA ASP A 36 -5.35 -3.12 2.11
C ASP A 36 -3.84 -2.82 1.96
N GLY A 37 -3.43 -1.65 2.42
CA GLY A 37 -2.03 -1.20 2.40
C GLY A 37 -1.64 -0.32 1.22
N TRP A 38 -2.53 -0.08 0.25
CA TRP A 38 -2.40 1.06 -0.66
C TRP A 38 -2.97 2.31 0.00
N ARG A 39 -2.25 3.41 -0.11
CA ARG A 39 -2.66 4.75 0.32
C ARG A 39 -3.04 5.55 -0.90
N PHE A 40 -4.18 6.21 -0.83
CA PHE A 40 -4.58 7.19 -1.82
C PHE A 40 -3.70 8.44 -1.70
N GLU A 41 -3.13 8.88 -2.82
CA GLU A 41 -2.25 10.06 -2.87
C GLU A 41 -2.92 11.22 -3.60
N GLN A 42 -3.44 10.96 -4.80
CA GLN A 42 -4.00 12.01 -5.65
C GLN A 42 -5.04 11.45 -6.63
N LEU A 43 -6.05 12.25 -6.94
CA LEU A 43 -6.95 12.03 -8.06
C LEU A 43 -6.79 13.18 -9.05
N VAL A 44 -6.56 12.86 -10.32
CA VAL A 44 -6.39 13.82 -11.39
C VAL A 44 -7.52 13.63 -12.40
N ASN A 45 -8.29 14.69 -12.66
CA ASN A 45 -9.27 14.69 -13.74
C ASN A 45 -8.53 15.00 -15.05
N ILE A 46 -8.62 14.11 -16.03
CA ILE A 46 -8.01 14.30 -17.36
C ILE A 46 -9.05 14.65 -18.44
N GLY A 47 -10.34 14.70 -18.08
CA GLY A 47 -11.46 15.02 -18.96
C GLY A 47 -11.62 14.03 -20.11
N SER A 48 -12.72 14.12 -20.86
CA SER A 48 -12.79 13.42 -22.13
C SER A 48 -11.95 14.21 -23.15
N SER A 49 -10.94 13.56 -23.71
CA SER A 49 -10.16 14.18 -24.77
C SER A 49 -10.97 14.08 -26.07
N TYR A 50 -11.80 15.08 -26.35
CA TYR A 50 -12.48 15.32 -27.64
C TYR A 50 -13.76 14.51 -27.96
N ASN A 51 -14.77 14.48 -27.06
CA ASN A 51 -16.07 13.89 -27.40
C ASN A 51 -17.10 14.95 -27.86
N TYR A 52 -17.50 14.92 -29.14
CA TYR A 52 -18.47 15.85 -29.76
C TYR A 52 -19.92 15.31 -29.76
N SER A 53 -20.17 14.22 -29.06
CA SER A 53 -21.47 13.56 -28.93
C SER A 53 -21.70 13.27 -27.45
N GLY A 54 -22.73 13.90 -26.90
CA GLY A 54 -23.00 13.95 -25.47
C GLY A 54 -23.16 12.57 -24.84
N GLU A 55 -22.13 12.17 -24.11
CA GLU A 55 -22.11 11.41 -22.86
C GLU A 55 -20.67 11.52 -22.34
N ASP A 56 -20.33 12.71 -21.86
CA ASP A 56 -18.98 13.07 -21.41
C ASP A 56 -18.74 12.47 -20.01
N GLN A 57 -18.43 11.18 -19.96
CA GLN A 57 -17.99 10.55 -18.70
C GLN A 57 -16.55 10.98 -18.44
N ALA A 58 -16.32 11.68 -17.35
CA ALA A 58 -15.00 12.20 -17.02
C ALA A 58 -14.03 11.05 -16.72
N GLU A 59 -12.84 11.10 -17.34
CA GLU A 59 -11.77 10.16 -17.02
C GLU A 59 -10.87 10.68 -15.90
N PHE A 60 -10.47 9.77 -15.03
CA PHE A 60 -9.63 10.05 -13.88
C PHE A 60 -8.39 9.16 -13.82
N LEU A 61 -7.31 9.73 -13.28
CA LEU A 61 -6.13 9.00 -12.85
C LEU A 61 -6.02 9.04 -11.33
N CYS A 62 -6.08 7.88 -10.70
CA CYS A 62 -5.90 7.68 -9.27
C CYS A 62 -4.45 7.27 -8.99
N VAL A 63 -3.70 8.15 -8.33
CA VAL A 63 -2.33 7.91 -7.87
C VAL A 63 -2.39 7.33 -6.47
N VAL A 64 -1.72 6.20 -6.29
CA VAL A 64 -1.65 5.49 -5.01
C VAL A 64 -0.23 5.10 -4.66
N SER A 65 0.06 5.04 -3.36
CA SER A 65 1.36 4.65 -2.83
C SER A 65 1.25 3.43 -1.91
N LYS A 66 2.31 2.65 -1.81
CA LYS A 66 2.48 1.63 -0.77
C LYS A 66 3.87 1.77 -0.17
N GLU A 67 3.92 1.88 1.15
CA GLU A 67 5.17 1.84 1.89
C GLU A 67 5.74 0.42 1.86
N LEU A 68 7.00 0.28 1.48
CA LEU A 68 7.76 -0.95 1.56
C LEU A 68 8.62 -0.93 2.81
N HIS A 69 8.31 -1.83 3.73
CA HIS A 69 9.23 -2.14 4.82
C HIS A 69 10.32 -3.07 4.29
N SER A 70 11.50 -2.52 3.97
CA SER A 70 12.68 -3.35 3.75
C SER A 70 13.18 -3.85 5.10
N SER A 71 12.84 -5.09 5.47
CA SER A 71 13.61 -5.80 6.48
C SER A 71 15.06 -5.91 5.99
N PRO A 72 16.08 -5.56 6.79
CA PRO A 72 17.49 -5.76 6.42
C PRO A 72 17.83 -7.25 6.20
N HIS A 73 16.97 -8.16 6.61
CA HIS A 73 17.03 -9.59 6.30
C HIS A 73 15.75 -9.98 5.57
N GLY A 74 15.85 -10.06 4.24
CA GLY A 74 14.72 -10.13 3.33
C GLY A 74 13.76 -11.25 3.67
N LEU A 75 12.62 -10.90 4.25
CA LEU A 75 11.38 -11.65 4.16
C LEU A 75 10.25 -10.62 4.29
N SER A 76 9.44 -10.54 3.24
CA SER A 76 8.18 -9.79 3.19
C SER A 76 7.34 -10.09 4.43
N SER A 77 7.30 -9.14 5.37
CA SER A 77 6.55 -9.27 6.63
C SER A 77 5.10 -8.84 6.42
N GLU A 78 4.30 -9.72 5.83
CA GLU A 78 2.83 -9.62 5.84
C GLU A 78 2.22 -10.98 6.17
N SER A 79 2.56 -11.54 7.34
CA SER A 79 1.88 -12.75 7.86
C SER A 79 1.95 -12.91 9.40
N SER A 80 2.98 -12.42 10.10
CA SER A 80 3.23 -12.89 11.48
C SER A 80 2.70 -12.05 12.64
N ARG A 81 1.66 -11.22 12.48
CA ARG A 81 1.08 -10.50 13.64
C ARG A 81 0.13 -11.36 14.51
N LYS A 82 -0.22 -12.58 14.09
CA LYS A 82 -1.20 -13.43 14.80
C LYS A 82 -0.65 -14.68 15.50
N THR A 83 0.65 -14.99 15.39
CA THR A 83 1.16 -16.30 15.87
C THR A 83 2.03 -16.22 17.13
N LYS A 84 2.42 -15.02 17.61
CA LYS A 84 3.31 -14.91 18.79
C LYS A 84 2.61 -15.00 20.15
N LEU A 85 1.28 -15.04 20.22
CA LEU A 85 0.54 -15.07 21.49
C LEU A 85 0.32 -16.48 22.08
N LEU A 86 0.66 -17.55 21.34
CA LEU A 86 0.41 -18.93 21.78
C LEU A 86 1.63 -19.66 22.37
N GLN A 87 2.84 -19.08 22.31
CA GLN A 87 4.06 -19.77 22.79
C GLN A 87 4.41 -19.49 24.27
N ALA A 88 3.55 -18.78 25.02
CA ALA A 88 3.86 -18.36 26.39
C ALA A 88 3.25 -19.26 27.49
N ARG A 89 2.70 -20.44 27.17
CA ARG A 89 1.91 -21.21 28.15
C ARG A 89 2.21 -22.70 28.24
N GLY A 90 3.49 -23.08 28.26
CA GLY A 90 3.86 -24.49 28.38
C GLY A 90 5.26 -24.78 28.89
N THR A 91 5.65 -24.27 30.06
CA THR A 91 6.78 -24.87 30.81
C THR A 91 6.62 -24.62 32.31
N ARG A 92 5.91 -25.52 33.00
CA ARG A 92 6.20 -25.90 34.38
C ARG A 92 5.92 -27.40 34.48
N MET A 93 6.99 -28.18 34.52
CA MET A 93 7.01 -29.49 35.19
C MET A 93 7.28 -29.24 36.68
#